data_AF-M5VD35-F1
#
_entry.id   AF-M5VD35-F1
#
_cell.length_a   1.000
_cell.length_b   1.000
_cell.length_c   1.000
_cell.angle_alpha   90.00
_cell.angle_beta   90.00
_cell.angle_gamma   90.00
#
_symmetry.space_group_name_H-M   'P 1'
#
loop_
_entity.id
_entity.type
_entity.pdbx_description
1 polymer ?
#
loop_
_entity_poly.entity_id
_entity_poly.type
_entity_poly.pdbx_seq_one_letter_code
_entity_poly.pdbx_strand_id
1 'polypeptide(L)' 'MNLNSRIGRIVTEVKIAFRAFRLTNGYEPNEREKVGILNERGFINPIRIVQNWERLDQKLKQLANEIRKEEGV' A
#
# COMPACT_ATOMS: atom_id res chain seq x y z
N MET A 1 -20.17 -12.84 -4.31
CA MET A 1 -18.79 -12.32 -4.44
C MET A 1 -18.11 -12.44 -3.07
N ASN A 2 -16.94 -13.09 -2.96
CA ASN A 2 -16.28 -13.40 -1.68
C ASN A 2 -15.62 -12.15 -1.08
N LEU A 3 -15.84 -11.85 0.20
CA LEU A 3 -15.25 -10.71 0.92
C LEU A 3 -13.71 -10.66 0.78
N ASN A 4 -13.05 -11.81 0.78
CA ASN A 4 -11.59 -11.92 0.64
C ASN A 4 -11.10 -11.44 -0.75
N SER A 5 -11.88 -11.67 -1.80
CA SER A 5 -11.54 -11.17 -3.15
C SER A 5 -11.63 -9.65 -3.24
N ARG A 6 -12.57 -9.03 -2.50
CA ARG A 6 -12.74 -7.57 -2.47
C ARG A 6 -11.61 -6.89 -1.69
N ILE A 7 -11.20 -7.47 -0.56
CA ILE A 7 -10.09 -6.94 0.25
C ILE A 7 -8.78 -7.01 -0.52
N GLY A 8 -8.49 -8.16 -1.14
CA GLY A 8 -7.29 -8.33 -1.97
C GLY A 8 -7.22 -7.28 -3.09
N ARG A 9 -8.35 -7.04 -3.77
CA ARG A 9 -8.45 -6.02 -4.81
C ARG A 9 -8.15 -4.60 -4.30
N ILE A 10 -8.70 -4.22 -3.15
CA ILE A 10 -8.44 -2.88 -2.56
C ILE A 10 -6.95 -2.71 -2.25
N VAL A 11 -6.32 -3.71 -1.65
CA VAL A 11 -4.88 -3.69 -1.33
C VAL A 11 -4.04 -3.53 -2.61
N THR A 12 -4.40 -4.26 -3.67
CA THR A 12 -3.73 -4.15 -4.97
C THR A 12 -3.89 -2.77 -5.58
N GLU A 13 -5.11 -2.20 -5.57
CA GLU A 13 -5.38 -0.88 -6.15
C GLU A 13 -4.64 0.25 -5.38
N VAL A 14 -4.59 0.18 -4.05
CA VAL A 14 -3.80 1.11 -3.21
C VAL A 14 -2.31 1.03 -3.55
N LYS A 15 -1.76 -0.19 -3.66
CA LYS A 15 -0.35 -0.40 -4.05
C LYS A 15 -0.03 0.20 -5.42
N ILE A 16 -0.92 -0.03 -6.39
CA ILE A 16 -0.77 0.51 -7.74
C ILE A 16 -0.80 2.04 -7.71
N ALA A 17 -1.68 2.64 -6.90
CA ALA A 17 -1.79 4.09 -6.78
C ALA A 17 -0.49 4.73 -6.28
N PHE A 18 0.06 4.22 -5.18
CA PHE A 18 1.32 4.75 -4.62
C PHE A 18 2.51 4.47 -5.52
N ARG A 19 2.56 3.30 -6.17
CA ARG A 19 3.62 2.98 -7.13
C ARG A 19 3.58 3.91 -8.35
N ALA A 20 2.39 4.22 -8.87
CA ALA A 20 2.24 5.15 -9.97
C ALA A 20 2.77 6.54 -9.60
N PHE A 21 2.39 7.05 -8.43
CA PHE A 21 2.92 8.32 -7.92
C PHE A 21 4.45 8.32 -7.84
N ARG A 22 5.05 7.26 -7.28
CA ARG A 22 6.50 7.14 -7.15
C ARG A 22 7.20 7.11 -8.50
N LEU A 23 6.67 6.38 -9.47
CA LEU A 23 7.25 6.31 -10.81
C LEU A 23 7.21 7.67 -11.51
N THR A 24 6.15 8.45 -11.31
CA THR A 24 6.00 9.78 -11.91
C THR A 24 6.88 10.82 -11.24
N ASN A 25 6.99 10.80 -9.91
CA ASN A 25 7.65 11.88 -9.15
C ASN A 25 9.08 11.54 -8.70
N GLY A 26 9.49 10.26 -8.78
CA GLY A 26 10.82 9.81 -8.38
C GLY A 26 11.02 9.62 -6.86
N TYR A 27 9.97 9.79 -6.05
CA TYR A 27 10.03 9.61 -4.59
C TYR A 27 8.77 8.94 -4.03
N GLU A 28 8.89 8.31 -2.85
CA GLU A 28 7.75 7.68 -2.17
C GLU A 28 6.81 8.74 -1.57
N PRO A 29 5.48 8.65 -1.78
CA PRO A 29 4.56 9.63 -1.22
C PRO A 29 4.58 9.57 0.32
N ASN A 30 4.55 10.73 0.98
CA ASN A 30 4.34 10.84 2.42
C ASN A 30 2.86 10.59 2.79
N GLU A 31 2.52 10.53 4.07
CA GLU A 31 1.13 10.27 4.52
C GLU A 31 0.10 11.22 3.90
N ARG A 32 0.39 12.52 3.85
CA ARG A 32 -0.53 13.53 3.29
C ARG A 32 -0.74 13.31 1.79
N GLU A 33 0.33 13.03 1.06
CA GLU A 33 0.27 12.71 -0.38
C GLU A 33 -0.50 11.40 -0.62
N LYS A 34 -0.26 10.36 0.20
CA LYS A 34 -1.01 9.10 0.12
C LYS A 34 -2.52 9.34 0.29
N VAL A 35 -2.93 10.18 1.24
CA VAL A 35 -4.34 10.54 1.42
C VAL A 35 -4.88 11.26 0.19
N GLY A 36 -4.14 12.23 -0.36
CA GLY A 36 -4.49 12.95 -1.59
C GLY A 36 -4.71 12.01 -2.78
N ILE A 37 -3.74 11.13 -3.05
CA ILE A 37 -3.77 10.14 -4.13
C ILE A 37 -5.01 9.24 -4.04
N LEU A 38 -5.35 8.76 -2.83
CA LEU A 38 -6.52 7.90 -2.64
C LEU A 38 -7.82 8.69 -2.78
N ASN A 39 -7.86 9.94 -2.32
CA ASN A 39 -9.02 10.81 -2.47
C ASN A 39 -9.32 11.10 -3.95
N GLU A 40 -8.30 11.46 -4.73
CA GLU A 40 -8.40 11.69 -6.18
C GLU A 40 -8.89 10.47 -6.96
N ARG A 41 -8.57 9.27 -6.45
CA ARG A 41 -9.01 8.00 -7.03
C ARG A 41 -10.38 7.52 -6.55
N GLY A 42 -11.07 8.30 -5.72
CA GLY A 42 -12.42 8.01 -5.26
C GLY A 42 -12.51 6.96 -4.16
N PHE A 43 -11.43 6.69 -3.42
CA PHE A 43 -11.49 5.79 -2.27
C PHE A 43 -12.30 6.39 -1.12
N ILE A 44 -13.19 5.59 -0.55
CA ILE A 44 -13.95 5.98 0.65
C ILE A 44 -13.03 5.87 1.86
N ASN A 45 -12.96 6.96 2.65
CA ASN A 45 -12.16 7.07 3.87
C ASN A 45 -10.64 6.83 3.65
N PRO A 46 -9.98 7.68 2.85
CA PRO A 46 -8.57 7.52 2.48
C PRO A 46 -7.63 7.56 3.69
N ILE A 47 -7.94 8.37 4.72
CA ILE A 47 -7.15 8.46 5.96
C ILE A 47 -7.05 7.08 6.64
N ARG A 48 -8.19 6.41 6.83
CA ARG A 48 -8.22 5.08 7.44
C ARG A 48 -7.47 4.04 6.60
N ILE A 49 -7.53 4.15 5.28
CA ILE A 49 -6.81 3.25 4.38
C ILE A 49 -5.30 3.46 4.55
N VAL A 50 -4.82 4.71 4.54
CA VAL A 50 -3.38 5.02 4.73
C VAL A 50 -2.86 4.48 6.06
N GLN A 51 -3.56 4.74 7.17
CA GLN A 51 -3.15 4.26 8.50
C GLN A 51 -3.02 2.74 8.57
N ASN A 52 -3.94 2.00 7.94
CA ASN A 52 -3.87 0.54 7.89
C ASN A 52 -2.82 0.04 6.90
N TRP A 53 -2.64 0.75 5.79
CA TRP A 53 -1.63 0.44 4.78
C TRP A 53 -0.22 0.51 5.37
N GLU A 54 0.11 1.52 6.16
CA GLU A 54 1.46 1.62 6.75
C GLU A 54 1.79 0.44 7.65
N ARG A 55 0.84 0.03 8.49
CA ARG A 55 0.99 -1.16 9.35
C ARG A 55 1.16 -2.43 8.52
N LEU A 56 0.41 -2.56 7.43
CA LEU A 56 0.50 -3.71 6.53
C LEU A 56 1.84 -3.73 5.80
N ASP A 57 2.27 -2.60 5.24
CA ASP A 57 3.52 -2.45 4.50
C ASP A 57 4.75 -2.76 5.37
N GLN A 58 4.75 -2.30 6.63
CA GLN A 58 5.78 -2.65 7.60
C GLN A 58 5.84 -4.15 7.87
N LYS A 59 4.69 -4.80 8.11
CA LYS A 59 4.63 -6.25 8.31
C LYS A 59 5.11 -7.03 7.09
N LEU A 60 4.74 -6.59 5.89
CA LEU A 60 5.18 -7.23 4.64
C LEU A 60 6.69 -7.06 4.42
N LYS A 61 7.25 -5.89 4.73
CA LYS A 61 8.70 -5.65 4.69
C LYS A 61 9.44 -6.52 5.70
N GLN A 62 8.90 -6.64 6.92
CA GLN A 62 9.47 -7.51 7.94
C GLN A 62 9.48 -8.97 7.47
N LEU A 63 8.34 -9.49 7.01
CA LEU A 63 8.24 -10.85 6.50
C LEU A 63 9.18 -11.10 5.32
N ALA A 64 9.29 -10.16 4.39
CA ALA A 64 10.23 -10.27 3.27
C ALA A 64 11.69 -10.31 3.73
N ASN A 65 12.05 -9.58 4.79
CA ASN A 65 13.38 -9.61 5.37
C ASN A 65 13.66 -10.92 6.12
N GLU A 66 12.66 -11.47 6.81
CA GLU A 66 12.75 -12.77 7.49
C GLU A 66 12.98 -13.90 6.47
N ILE A 67 12.21 -13.92 5.38
CA ILE A 67 12.38 -14.90 4.29
C ILE A 67 13.78 -14.81 3.68
N ARG A 68 14.29 -13.60 3.38
CA ARG A 68 15.65 -13.43 2.83
C ARG A 68 16.73 -13.99 3.76
N LYS A 69 16.59 -13.77 5.07
CA LYS A 69 17.50 -14.32 6.08
C LYS A 69 17.46 -15.84 6.13
N GLU A 70 16.28 -16.45 5.99
CA GLU A 70 16.13 -17.91 5.94
C GLU A 70 16.69 -18.51 4.65
N GLU A 71 16.54 -17.81 3.53
CA GLU A 71 17.07 -18.21 2.22
C GLU A 71 18.58 -17.95 2.06
N GLY A 72 19.23 -17.31 3.05
CA GLY A 72 20.67 -17.03 3.04
C GLY A 72 21.11 -15.98 2.02
N VAL A 73 20.20 -15.08 1.62
CA VAL A 73 20.46 -13.95 0.69
C VAL A 73 20.66 -12.64 1.45
#